data_AF-A0A967UYY9-F1
#
_entry.id   AF-A0A967UYY9-F1
#
_cell.length_a   1.000
_cell.length_b   1.000
_cell.length_c   1.000
_cell.angle_alpha   90.00
_cell.angle_beta   90.00
_cell.angle_gamma   90.00
#
_symmetry.space_group_name_H-M   'P 1'
#
loop_
_entity.id
_entity.type
_entity.pdbx_description
1 polymer ?
#
loop_
_entity_poly.entity_id
_entity_poly.type
_entity_poly.pdbx_seq_one_letter_code
_entity_poly.pdbx_strand_id
1 'polypeptide(L)' 'DGERGVIVNIASVAAFEGQIGQAAYSASKGGIVGMTLPIARDLASLGIRVMAIAPGPMSTP' A
#
# COMPACT_ATOMS: atom_id res chain seq x y z
N ASP A 1 15.94 -22.52 4.98
CA ASP A 1 16.45 -21.39 5.78
C ASP A 1 15.42 -20.65 6.62
N GLY A 2 14.15 -21.10 6.70
CA GLY A 2 13.15 -20.50 7.61
C GLY A 2 12.72 -19.07 7.27
N GLU A 3 13.23 -18.51 6.16
CA GLU A 3 12.86 -17.18 5.71
C GLU A 3 11.40 -17.15 5.24
N ARG A 4 10.68 -16.11 5.67
CA ARG A 4 9.27 -15.88 5.32
C ARG A 4 9.15 -14.68 4.39
N GLY A 5 8.16 -14.72 3.49
CA GLY A 5 7.95 -13.70 2.48
C GLY A 5 7.55 -12.33 3.06
N VAL A 6 7.93 -11.27 2.35
CA VAL A 6 7.53 -9.89 2.65
C VAL A 6 7.11 -9.20 1.36
N ILE A 7 5.94 -8.56 1.39
CA ILE A 7 5.43 -7.73 0.30
C ILE A 7 5.28 -6.31 0.83
N VAL A 8 5.88 -5.35 0.13
CA VAL A 8 5.75 -3.92 0.43
C VAL A 8 5.18 -3.21 -0.78
N ASN A 9 3.96 -2.70 -0.66
CA ASN A 9 3.28 -1.95 -1.70
C ASN A 9 3.50 -0.44 -1.53
N ILE A 10 3.36 0.31 -2.64
CA ILE A 10 3.47 1.76 -2.65
C ILE A 10 2.09 2.41 -2.80
N ALA A 11 1.56 2.94 -1.70
CA ALA A 11 0.38 3.79 -1.67
C ALA A 11 0.75 5.27 -1.91
N SER A 12 0.03 6.21 -1.29
CA SER A 12 0.30 7.66 -1.31
C SER A 12 -0.54 8.34 -0.23
N VAL A 13 -0.10 9.49 0.28
CA VAL A 13 -0.95 10.37 1.11
C VAL A 13 -2.24 10.80 0.40
N ALA A 14 -2.23 10.84 -0.94
CA ALA A 14 -3.42 11.13 -1.75
C ALA A 14 -4.55 10.11 -1.55
N ALA A 15 -4.25 8.90 -1.04
CA ALA A 15 -5.26 7.90 -0.70
C ALA A 15 -6.14 8.29 0.50
N PHE A 16 -5.65 9.18 1.37
CA PHE A 16 -6.30 9.52 2.65
C PHE A 16 -6.89 10.93 2.63
N GLU A 17 -6.10 11.91 2.19
CA GLU A 17 -6.50 13.32 2.19
C GLU A 17 -7.20 13.71 0.87
N GLY A 18 -6.91 12.98 -0.20
CA GLY A 18 -7.31 13.35 -1.56
C GLY A 18 -6.53 14.57 -2.08
N GLN A 19 -6.25 14.59 -3.38
CA GLN A 19 -5.69 15.78 -4.03
C GLN A 19 -6.63 16.26 -5.13
N ILE A 20 -6.87 17.58 -5.20
CA ILE A 20 -7.70 18.20 -6.23
C ILE A 20 -7.14 17.84 -7.60
N GLY A 21 -8.02 17.39 -8.51
CA GLY A 21 -7.62 16.95 -9.86
C GLY A 21 -7.02 15.55 -9.93
N GLN A 22 -6.93 14.82 -8.81
CA GLN A 22 -6.30 13.50 -8.74
C GLN A 22 -7.26 12.39 -8.28
N ALA A 23 -8.53 12.42 -8.72
CA ALA A 23 -9.52 11.42 -8.33
C ALA A 23 -9.10 9.98 -8.70
N ALA A 24 -8.65 9.76 -9.95
CA ALA A 24 -8.20 8.44 -10.40
C ALA A 24 -6.96 7.96 -9.64
N TYR A 25 -6.00 8.87 -9.37
CA TYR A 25 -4.81 8.55 -8.60
C TYR A 25 -5.16 8.22 -7.15
N SER A 26 -6.00 9.03 -6.49
CA SER A 26 -6.50 8.79 -5.14
C SER A 26 -7.25 7.45 -5.05
N ALA A 27 -8.09 7.12 -6.03
CA ALA A 27 -8.76 5.83 -6.11
C ALA A 27 -7.77 4.66 -6.23
N SER A 28 -6.77 4.78 -7.11
CA SER A 28 -5.74 3.74 -7.29
C SER A 28 -4.95 3.49 -6.01
N LYS A 29 -4.58 4.56 -5.29
CA LYS A 29 -3.79 4.47 -4.06
C LYS A 29 -4.65 4.07 -2.85
N GLY A 30 -5.92 4.48 -2.83
CA GLY A 30 -6.93 3.99 -1.89
C GLY A 30 -7.19 2.49 -2.04
N GLY A 31 -7.17 1.96 -3.28
CA GLY A 31 -7.22 0.53 -3.53
C GLY A 31 -6.06 -0.23 -2.88
N ILE A 32 -4.84 0.30 -2.96
CA ILE A 32 -3.67 -0.29 -2.30
C ILE A 32 -3.83 -0.29 -0.78
N VAL A 33 -4.30 0.81 -0.19
CA VAL A 33 -4.58 0.89 1.25
C VAL A 33 -5.64 -0.12 1.66
N GLY A 34 -6.77 -0.17 0.93
CA GLY A 34 -7.90 -1.04 1.21
C GLY A 34 -7.56 -2.53 1.08
N MET A 35 -6.70 -2.91 0.14
CA MET A 35 -6.33 -4.32 -0.09
C MET A 35 -5.20 -4.81 0.83
N THR A 36 -4.42 -3.93 1.45
CA THR A 36 -3.21 -4.34 2.20
C THR A 36 -3.55 -5.23 3.40
N LEU A 37 -4.49 -4.82 4.25
CA LEU A 37 -4.89 -5.58 5.44
C LEU A 37 -5.53 -6.95 5.11
N PRO A 38 -6.50 -7.06 4.18
CA PRO A 38 -7.07 -8.37 3.85
C PRO A 38 -6.02 -9.32 3.26
N ILE A 39 -5.17 -8.87 2.33
CA ILE A 39 -4.10 -9.73 1.78
C ILE A 39 -3.12 -10.16 2.89
N ALA A 40 -2.78 -9.27 3.83
CA ALA A 40 -1.94 -9.62 4.97
C ALA A 40 -2.55 -10.74 5.83
N ARG A 41 -3.88 -10.74 6.01
CA ARG A 41 -4.61 -11.78 6.74
C ARG A 41 -4.66 -13.09 5.98
N ASP A 42 -4.90 -13.03 4.67
CA ASP A 42 -4.98 -14.21 3.80
C ASP A 42 -3.65 -14.98 3.78
N LEU A 43 -2.52 -14.26 3.79
CA LEU A 43 -1.20 -14.86 3.70
C LEU A 43 -0.52 -15.10 5.07
N ALA A 44 -1.17 -14.75 6.18
CA ALA A 44 -0.60 -14.86 7.52
C ALA A 44 -0.25 -16.30 7.90
N SER A 45 -1.06 -17.28 7.50
CA SER A 45 -0.82 -18.72 7.75
C SER A 45 0.41 -19.25 7.02
N LEU A 46 0.76 -18.65 5.88
CA LEU A 46 1.98 -18.90 5.13
C LEU A 46 3.18 -18.12 5.70
N GLY A 47 2.94 -17.31 6.73
CA GLY A 47 3.95 -16.49 7.37
C GLY A 47 4.36 -15.26 6.55
N ILE A 48 3.64 -14.93 5.48
CA ILE A 48 3.98 -13.82 4.59
C ILE A 48 3.37 -12.53 5.16
N ARG A 49 4.18 -11.48 5.26
CA ARG A 49 3.74 -10.16 5.72
C ARG A 49 3.48 -9.24 4.54
N VAL A 50 2.39 -8.49 4.59
CA VAL A 50 2.03 -7.51 3.56
C VAL A 50 1.82 -6.15 4.19
N MET A 51 2.54 -5.15 3.71
CA MET A 51 2.51 -3.78 4.21
C MET A 51 2.41 -2.81 3.04
N ALA A 52 1.95 -1.58 3.30
CA ALA A 52 2.00 -0.49 2.33
C ALA A 52 2.65 0.74 2.96
N ILE A 53 3.49 1.42 2.18
CA ILE A 53 4.06 2.72 2.52
C ILE A 53 3.32 3.77 1.71
N ALA A 54 2.91 4.86 2.35
CA ALA A 54 2.20 5.97 1.71
C ALA A 54 3.07 7.24 1.72
N PRO A 55 3.93 7.46 0.70
CA PRO A 55 4.75 8.65 0.63
C PRO A 55 3.91 9.91 0.42
N GLY A 56 4.40 11.01 0.97
CA GLY A 56 3.99 12.36 0.59
C GLY A 56 4.75 12.86 -0.64
N PRO A 57 4.53 14.12 -1.04
CA PRO A 57 5.37 14.78 -2.04
C PRO A 57 6.85 14.66 -1.65
N MET A 58 7.66 14.21 -2.60
CA MET A 58 9.08 13.99 -2.42
C MET A 58 9.82 14.50 -3.66
N SER A 59 11.00 15.09 -3.46
CA SER A 59 11.84 15.51 -4.57
C SER A 59 12.39 14.27 -5.27
N THR A 60 11.85 14.01 -6.46
CA THR A 60 12.42 13.07 -7.43
C THR A 60 13.07 13.89 -8.55
N PRO A 61 14.11 13.38 -9.24
CA PRO A 61 14.69 14.05 -10.41
C PRO A 61 13.65 14.43 -11.47
#